data_AF-A0A962EIX5-F1
#
_entry.id   AF-A0A962EIX5-F1
#
_cell.length_a   1.000
_cell.length_b   1.000
_cell.length_c   1.000
_cell.angle_alpha   90.00
_cell.angle_beta   90.00
_cell.angle_gamma   90.00
#
_symmetry.space_group_name_H-M   'P 1'
#
loop_
_entity.id
_entity.type
_entity.pdbx_description
1 polymer ?
#
loop_
_entity_poly.entity_id
_entity_poly.type
_entity_poly.pdbx_seq_one_letter_code
_entity_poly.pdbx_strand_id
1 'polypeptide(L)'
;MPLLAINKNSGQARPISLDDCDATSQNDFIWFHSAENDIQEEDRFFSAMRLAIDPLALADARRRRHPPKFENFGNYLVLLIREIDKDDISEAFRPNHLSIIYGEHFIYTRCTLESAAISQCVNELQTGQVTFKSPDHLVCRIVRLISDSCNSILADIEDQIEDIEDRILVKGTEKDLNYLLSLGNNMKKLGRSLSYQTSAIEELFQLEKAHLLHIYQDIYENTERNASRANLYQSIIADLINGYISINSHHL
;
A
#
# COMPACT_ATOMS: atom_id res chain seq x y z
N MET A 1 7.50 -15.87 -0.18
CA MET A 1 6.79 -17.14 0.13
C MET A 1 5.74 -17.36 -0.94
N PRO A 2 5.62 -18.54 -1.56
CA PRO A 2 4.45 -18.82 -2.35
C PRO A 2 3.54 -19.84 -1.66
N LEU A 3 2.25 -19.54 -1.71
CA LEU A 3 1.11 -20.41 -1.47
C LEU A 3 0.91 -20.97 -0.03
N LEU A 4 -0.09 -20.41 0.64
CA LEU A 4 -0.56 -20.83 1.96
C LEU A 4 -2.03 -21.24 1.89
N ALA A 5 -2.39 -22.34 2.55
CA ALA A 5 -3.77 -22.61 2.94
C ALA A 5 -3.98 -22.10 4.36
N ILE A 6 -5.00 -21.28 4.57
CA ILE A 6 -5.30 -20.62 5.84
C ILE A 6 -6.67 -21.06 6.32
N ASN A 7 -6.72 -21.70 7.49
CA ASN A 7 -7.99 -22.15 8.06
C ASN A 7 -8.75 -21.00 8.72
N LYS A 8 -9.99 -20.73 8.27
CA LYS A 8 -10.84 -19.63 8.75
C LYS A 8 -11.17 -19.71 10.25
N ASN A 9 -11.19 -20.93 10.83
CA ASN A 9 -11.58 -21.15 12.22
C ASN A 9 -10.38 -21.10 13.17
N SER A 10 -9.31 -21.84 12.85
CA SER A 10 -8.13 -21.92 13.71
C SER A 10 -7.12 -20.81 13.45
N GLY A 11 -7.16 -20.15 12.28
CA GLY A 11 -6.16 -19.20 11.83
C GLY A 11 -4.83 -19.83 11.43
N GLN A 12 -4.71 -21.16 11.50
CA GLN A 12 -3.48 -21.85 11.15
C GLN A 12 -3.24 -21.74 9.64
N ALA A 13 -2.06 -21.22 9.29
CA ALA A 13 -1.55 -21.22 7.94
C ALA A 13 -0.59 -22.39 7.75
N ARG A 14 -0.74 -23.10 6.64
CA ARG A 14 0.19 -24.15 6.22
C ARG A 14 0.63 -23.91 4.77
N PRO A 15 1.92 -24.12 4.45
CA PRO A 15 2.35 -24.17 3.06
C PRO A 15 1.64 -25.30 2.31
N ILE A 16 1.28 -25.04 1.06
CA ILE A 16 0.71 -26.05 0.15
C ILE A 16 1.38 -25.94 -1.23
N SER A 17 1.25 -26.98 -2.05
CA SER A 17 1.59 -26.91 -3.47
C SER A 17 0.37 -26.54 -4.32
N LEU A 18 0.58 -26.09 -5.55
CA LEU A 18 -0.51 -25.80 -6.50
C LEU A 18 -1.36 -27.03 -6.81
N ASP A 19 -0.76 -28.22 -6.76
CA ASP A 19 -1.44 -29.49 -7.00
C ASP A 19 -2.38 -29.86 -5.83
N ASP A 20 -2.19 -29.25 -4.65
CA ASP A 20 -3.00 -29.49 -3.45
C ASP A 20 -4.16 -28.49 -3.27
N CYS A 21 -4.33 -27.53 -4.19
CA CYS A 21 -5.38 -26.51 -4.08
C CYS A 21 -6.79 -27.12 -3.94
N ASP A 22 -7.08 -28.15 -4.74
CA ASP A 22 -8.36 -28.90 -4.71
C ASP A 22 -8.53 -29.76 -3.45
N ALA A 23 -7.45 -30.02 -2.70
CA ALA A 23 -7.46 -30.82 -1.47
C ALA A 23 -7.64 -29.96 -0.20
N THR A 24 -7.83 -28.64 -0.34
CA THR A 24 -8.06 -27.75 0.80
C THR A 24 -9.46 -27.94 1.39
N SER A 25 -9.59 -27.70 2.71
CA SER A 25 -10.88 -27.89 3.38
C SER A 25 -11.85 -26.77 2.97
N GLN A 26 -13.16 -27.01 3.07
CA GLN A 26 -14.18 -25.98 2.81
C GLN A 26 -14.04 -24.75 3.73
N ASN A 27 -13.35 -24.92 4.86
CA ASN A 27 -13.05 -23.86 5.82
C ASN A 27 -11.70 -23.18 5.58
N ASP A 28 -10.95 -23.55 4.55
CA ASP A 28 -9.71 -22.88 4.19
C ASP A 28 -9.96 -21.78 3.14
N PHE A 29 -9.06 -20.81 3.09
CA PHE A 29 -8.86 -19.97 1.91
C PHE A 29 -7.38 -19.98 1.55
N ILE A 30 -7.08 -19.79 0.27
CA ILE A 30 -5.72 -19.91 -0.25
C ILE A 30 -5.13 -18.53 -0.48
N TRP A 31 -3.95 -18.27 0.06
CA TRP A 31 -3.20 -17.05 -0.22
C TRP A 31 -1.95 -17.38 -1.06
N PHE A 32 -1.95 -16.94 -2.31
CA PHE A 32 -0.79 -16.97 -3.19
C PHE A 32 -0.13 -15.59 -3.24
N HIS A 33 1.14 -15.52 -2.83
CA HIS A 33 1.97 -14.32 -3.01
C HIS A 33 3.02 -14.58 -4.09
N SER A 34 2.96 -13.80 -5.16
CA SER A 34 3.83 -13.91 -6.33
C SER A 34 4.90 -12.83 -6.33
N ALA A 35 6.13 -13.24 -6.66
CA ALA A 35 7.21 -12.32 -6.96
C ALA A 35 7.09 -11.80 -8.41
N GLU A 36 7.69 -10.63 -8.71
CA GLU A 36 7.54 -9.96 -10.01
C GLU A 36 7.83 -10.88 -11.22
N ASN A 37 8.79 -11.79 -11.14
CA ASN A 37 9.25 -12.56 -12.30
C ASN A 37 8.53 -13.90 -12.50
N ASP A 38 7.49 -14.21 -11.72
CA ASP A 38 6.89 -15.54 -11.68
C ASP A 38 5.55 -15.66 -12.44
N ILE A 39 5.50 -15.15 -13.67
CA ILE A 39 4.27 -15.13 -14.50
C ILE A 39 3.73 -16.55 -14.76
N GLN A 40 4.62 -17.54 -14.89
CA GLN A 40 4.20 -18.92 -15.15
C GLN A 40 3.50 -19.53 -13.93
N GLU A 41 4.01 -19.35 -12.71
CA GLU A 41 3.31 -19.84 -11.52
C GLU A 41 2.01 -19.08 -11.26
N GLU A 42 1.92 -17.79 -11.62
CA GLU A 42 0.66 -17.05 -11.61
C GLU A 42 -0.41 -17.68 -12.50
N ASP A 43 -0.06 -17.94 -13.76
CA ASP A 43 -1.00 -18.54 -14.71
C ASP A 43 -1.41 -19.95 -14.26
N ARG A 44 -0.47 -20.72 -13.67
CA ARG A 44 -0.76 -22.02 -13.05
C ARG A 44 -1.68 -21.88 -11.85
N PHE A 45 -1.49 -20.88 -10.99
CA PHE A 45 -2.34 -20.61 -9.84
C PHE A 45 -3.78 -20.30 -10.27
N PHE A 46 -3.97 -19.37 -11.20
CA PHE A 46 -5.31 -19.03 -11.69
C PHE A 46 -5.98 -20.23 -12.37
N SER A 47 -5.22 -21.04 -13.11
CA SER A 47 -5.72 -22.27 -13.72
C SER A 47 -6.12 -23.33 -12.69
N ALA A 48 -5.27 -23.59 -11.68
CA ALA A 48 -5.53 -24.55 -10.61
C ALA A 48 -6.76 -24.16 -9.80
N MET A 49 -6.92 -22.88 -9.52
CA MET A 49 -8.08 -22.33 -8.80
C MET A 49 -9.32 -22.12 -9.68
N ARG A 50 -9.24 -22.44 -10.98
CA ARG A 50 -10.30 -22.25 -11.99
C ARG A 50 -10.83 -20.80 -12.03
N LEU A 51 -9.92 -19.84 -11.87
CA LEU A 51 -10.21 -18.42 -11.84
C LEU A 51 -10.09 -17.82 -13.24
N ALA A 52 -11.21 -17.33 -13.76
CA ALA A 52 -11.24 -16.53 -14.98
C ALA A 52 -11.06 -15.05 -14.63
N ILE A 53 -9.81 -14.61 -14.47
CA ILE A 53 -9.50 -13.20 -14.23
C ILE A 53 -9.59 -12.42 -15.55
N ASP A 54 -10.26 -11.26 -15.51
CA ASP A 54 -10.34 -10.36 -16.65
C ASP A 54 -8.94 -10.01 -17.19
N PRO A 55 -8.69 -10.13 -18.51
CA PRO A 55 -7.38 -9.90 -19.08
C PRO A 55 -6.82 -8.49 -18.85
N LEU A 56 -7.68 -7.46 -18.81
CA LEU A 56 -7.24 -6.08 -18.54
C LEU A 56 -6.88 -5.92 -17.07
N ALA A 57 -7.68 -6.48 -16.15
CA ALA A 57 -7.36 -6.46 -14.73
C ALA A 57 -6.03 -7.18 -14.41
N LEU A 58 -5.81 -8.35 -15.01
CA LEU A 58 -4.55 -9.08 -14.84
C LEU A 58 -3.36 -8.34 -15.47
N ALA A 59 -3.57 -7.71 -16.63
CA ALA A 59 -2.54 -6.87 -17.25
C ALA A 59 -2.20 -5.67 -16.36
N ASP A 60 -3.19 -4.99 -15.79
CA ASP A 60 -3.01 -3.89 -14.84
C ASP A 60 -2.21 -4.36 -13.61
N ALA A 61 -2.60 -5.49 -13.01
CA ALA A 61 -1.96 -6.08 -11.83
C ALA A 61 -0.49 -6.49 -12.06
N ARG A 62 -0.11 -6.80 -13.31
CA ARG A 62 1.25 -7.16 -13.69
C ARG A 62 2.15 -5.96 -14.01
N ARG A 63 1.61 -4.74 -14.13
CA ARG A 63 2.42 -3.55 -14.44
C ARG A 63 3.30 -3.17 -13.25
N ARG A 64 4.51 -2.69 -13.55
CA ARG A 64 5.37 -2.06 -12.54
C ARG A 64 4.77 -0.79 -11.94
N ARG A 65 3.94 -0.10 -12.72
CA ARG A 65 3.32 1.15 -12.32
C ARG A 65 1.88 1.19 -12.82
N HIS A 66 0.98 1.32 -11.86
CA HIS A 66 -0.40 1.69 -12.09
C HIS A 66 -0.86 2.65 -10.98
N PRO A 67 -1.71 3.65 -11.26
CA PRO A 67 -2.40 4.37 -10.19
C PRO A 67 -3.17 3.38 -9.29
N PRO A 68 -3.31 3.68 -7.99
CA PRO A 68 -4.24 2.94 -7.16
C PRO A 68 -5.63 2.88 -7.79
N LYS A 69 -6.29 1.75 -7.63
CA LYS A 69 -7.54 1.44 -8.32
C LYS A 69 -8.27 0.33 -7.59
N PHE A 70 -9.59 0.38 -7.62
CA PHE A 70 -10.47 -0.68 -7.18
C PHE A 70 -11.38 -1.09 -8.34
N GLU A 71 -11.66 -2.38 -8.49
CA GLU A 71 -12.67 -2.91 -9.40
C GLU A 71 -13.40 -4.09 -8.76
N ASN A 72 -14.71 -4.15 -8.96
CA ASN A 72 -15.57 -5.24 -8.53
C ASN A 72 -16.03 -6.06 -9.74
N PHE A 73 -15.64 -7.34 -9.81
CA PHE A 73 -16.04 -8.28 -10.86
C PHE A 73 -17.14 -9.26 -10.40
N GLY A 74 -17.73 -9.04 -9.21
CA GLY A 74 -18.76 -9.87 -8.62
C GLY A 74 -18.19 -11.07 -7.85
N ASN A 75 -17.45 -11.96 -8.53
CA ASN A 75 -16.84 -13.14 -7.91
C ASN A 75 -15.45 -12.89 -7.30
N TYR A 76 -14.78 -11.82 -7.73
CA TYR A 76 -13.54 -11.35 -7.14
C TYR A 76 -13.45 -9.83 -7.20
N LEU A 77 -12.57 -9.28 -6.38
CA LEU A 77 -12.23 -7.88 -6.28
C LEU A 77 -10.77 -7.70 -6.70
N VAL A 78 -10.49 -6.56 -7.33
CA VAL A 78 -9.14 -6.13 -7.68
C VAL A 78 -8.86 -4.85 -6.94
N LEU A 79 -7.77 -4.84 -6.19
CA LEU A 79 -7.29 -3.69 -5.44
C LEU A 79 -5.81 -3.48 -5.78
N LEU A 80 -5.52 -2.36 -6.42
CA LEU A 80 -4.17 -1.91 -6.71
C LEU A 80 -3.84 -0.77 -5.75
N ILE A 81 -2.76 -0.90 -4.99
CA ILE A 81 -2.35 0.09 -3.99
C ILE A 81 -0.84 0.36 -4.05
N ARG A 82 -0.41 1.39 -3.33
CA ARG A 82 0.98 1.78 -3.20
C ARG A 82 1.43 1.63 -1.77
N GLU A 83 2.47 0.82 -1.59
CA GLU A 83 3.25 0.79 -0.37
C GLU A 83 4.47 1.69 -0.57
N ILE A 84 4.81 2.44 0.47
CA ILE A 84 5.91 3.39 0.42
C ILE A 84 6.91 3.01 1.51
N ASP A 85 8.18 2.98 1.14
CA ASP A 85 9.28 2.82 2.07
C ASP A 85 9.81 4.20 2.50
N LYS A 86 10.32 4.27 3.73
CA LYS A 86 10.91 5.49 4.31
C LYS A 86 12.10 5.97 3.46
N ASP A 87 12.93 5.04 3.01
CA ASP A 87 14.13 5.34 2.23
C ASP A 87 13.79 5.89 0.82
N ASP A 88 12.58 5.61 0.32
CA ASP A 88 12.14 6.07 -1.00
C ASP A 88 11.65 7.52 -1.01
N ILE A 89 11.24 8.12 0.12
CA ILE A 89 10.67 9.49 0.06
C ILE A 89 11.74 10.59 0.08
N SER A 90 12.85 10.39 0.79
CA SER A 90 13.92 11.39 0.91
C SER A 90 14.80 11.47 -0.34
N GLU A 91 15.08 10.33 -0.98
CA GLU A 91 15.98 10.26 -2.15
C GLU A 91 15.24 10.28 -3.49
N ALA A 92 14.24 9.40 -3.67
CA ALA A 92 13.51 9.29 -4.93
C ALA A 92 12.17 8.56 -4.76
N PHE A 93 11.04 9.28 -4.86
CA PHE A 93 9.70 8.70 -4.71
C PHE A 93 9.48 7.49 -5.64
N ARG A 94 9.58 6.27 -5.09
CA ARG A 94 9.51 4.98 -5.80
C ARG A 94 8.57 4.00 -5.10
N PRO A 95 7.28 4.34 -4.97
CA PRO A 95 6.34 3.49 -4.25
C PRO A 95 6.24 2.09 -4.86
N ASN A 96 6.35 1.07 -4.01
CA ASN A 96 6.14 -0.33 -4.37
C ASN A 96 4.69 -0.51 -4.83
N HIS A 97 4.52 -1.10 -6.01
CA HIS A 97 3.19 -1.46 -6.50
C HIS A 97 2.77 -2.77 -5.87
N LEU A 98 1.62 -2.78 -5.17
CA LEU A 98 1.02 -4.00 -4.65
C LEU A 98 -0.34 -4.23 -5.31
N SER A 99 -0.43 -5.32 -6.04
CA SER A 99 -1.65 -5.81 -6.66
C SER A 99 -2.27 -6.88 -5.79
N ILE A 100 -3.56 -6.75 -5.49
CA ILE A 100 -4.33 -7.71 -4.70
C ILE A 100 -5.55 -8.10 -5.52
N ILE A 101 -5.70 -9.39 -5.82
CA ILE A 101 -6.91 -9.94 -6.45
C ILE A 101 -7.45 -10.98 -5.49
N TYR A 102 -8.70 -10.84 -5.04
CA TYR A 102 -9.21 -11.75 -4.01
C TYR A 102 -10.70 -12.00 -4.15
N GLY A 103 -11.12 -13.19 -3.73
CA GLY A 103 -12.52 -13.61 -3.68
C GLY A 103 -12.82 -14.31 -2.35
N GLU A 104 -13.91 -15.08 -2.30
CA GLU A 104 -14.37 -15.73 -1.06
C GLU A 104 -13.39 -16.78 -0.50
N HIS A 105 -12.59 -17.40 -1.38
CA HIS A 105 -11.73 -18.53 -1.06
C HIS A 105 -10.27 -18.33 -1.45
N PHE A 106 -9.90 -17.16 -1.95
CA PHE A 106 -8.53 -16.92 -2.39
C PHE A 106 -8.10 -15.47 -2.24
N ILE A 107 -6.79 -15.29 -2.10
CA ILE A 107 -6.08 -14.02 -2.26
C ILE A 107 -4.89 -14.31 -3.16
N TYR A 108 -4.73 -13.50 -4.19
CA TYR A 108 -3.51 -13.33 -4.95
C TYR A 108 -2.91 -11.98 -4.61
N THR A 109 -1.64 -11.95 -4.23
CA THR A 109 -0.88 -10.70 -4.09
C THR A 109 0.38 -10.73 -4.95
N ARG A 110 0.71 -9.59 -5.56
CA ARG A 110 1.94 -9.40 -6.34
C ARG A 110 2.53 -8.05 -6.04
N CYS A 111 3.84 -8.02 -5.78
CA CYS A 111 4.57 -6.79 -5.53
C CYS A 111 5.76 -6.62 -6.48
N THR A 112 6.09 -5.36 -6.80
CA THR A 112 7.26 -5.04 -7.63
C THR A 112 8.58 -5.17 -6.89
N LEU A 113 8.56 -4.84 -5.59
CA LEU A 113 9.63 -4.97 -4.62
C LEU A 113 9.09 -5.72 -3.40
N GLU A 114 9.94 -6.12 -2.45
CA GLU A 114 9.47 -6.73 -1.21
C GLU A 114 8.47 -5.82 -0.47
N SER A 115 7.45 -6.43 0.13
CA SER A 115 6.42 -5.72 0.87
C SER A 115 6.55 -6.02 2.37
N ALA A 116 6.72 -4.96 3.16
CA ALA A 116 6.81 -5.07 4.61
C ALA A 116 5.45 -5.52 5.18
N ALA A 117 4.35 -4.99 4.65
CA ALA A 117 3.00 -5.38 5.05
C ALA A 117 2.72 -6.86 4.79
N ILE A 118 3.12 -7.39 3.62
CA ILE A 118 2.95 -8.81 3.30
C ILE A 118 3.80 -9.69 4.25
N SER A 119 5.07 -9.32 4.44
CA SER A 119 5.99 -10.04 5.33
C SER A 119 5.48 -10.08 6.77
N GLN A 120 4.92 -8.96 7.25
CA GLN A 120 4.32 -8.90 8.57
C GLN A 120 3.07 -9.78 8.70
N CYS A 121 2.13 -9.72 7.74
CA CYS A 121 0.95 -10.59 7.76
C CYS A 121 1.32 -12.08 7.75
N VAL A 122 2.33 -12.45 6.96
CA VAL A 122 2.90 -13.80 6.94
C VAL A 122 3.43 -14.20 8.32
N ASN A 123 4.21 -13.32 8.97
CA ASN A 123 4.77 -13.60 10.28
C ASN A 123 3.67 -13.71 11.35
N GLU A 124 2.66 -12.84 11.31
CA GLU A 124 1.49 -12.89 12.20
C GLU A 124 0.73 -14.22 12.07
N LEU A 125 0.59 -14.74 10.85
CA LEU A 125 0.00 -16.07 10.57
C LEU A 125 0.84 -17.22 11.12
N GLN A 126 2.15 -17.20 10.87
CA GLN A 126 3.06 -18.29 11.29
C GLN A 126 3.21 -18.37 12.81
N THR A 127 3.21 -17.22 13.48
CA THR A 127 3.31 -17.12 14.94
C THR A 127 1.97 -17.30 15.65
N GLY A 128 0.85 -17.31 14.92
CA GLY A 128 -0.49 -17.39 15.48
C GLY A 128 -0.89 -16.15 16.28
N GLN A 129 -0.22 -15.02 16.07
CA GLN A 129 -0.56 -13.74 16.73
C GLN A 129 -1.91 -13.21 16.28
N VAL A 130 -2.27 -13.48 15.01
CA VAL A 130 -3.53 -13.04 14.40
C VAL A 130 -4.19 -14.20 13.66
N THR A 131 -5.49 -14.36 13.85
CA THR A 131 -6.34 -15.28 13.07
C THR A 131 -7.17 -14.48 12.07
N PHE A 132 -6.94 -14.72 10.78
CA PHE A 132 -7.77 -14.14 9.72
C PHE A 132 -8.97 -15.05 9.40
N LYS A 133 -10.17 -14.54 9.67
CA LYS A 133 -11.42 -15.30 9.50
C LYS A 133 -11.92 -15.36 8.06
N SER A 134 -11.43 -14.48 7.20
CA SER A 134 -11.78 -14.45 5.77
C SER A 134 -10.70 -13.74 4.96
N PRO A 135 -10.71 -13.90 3.63
CA PRO A 135 -9.86 -13.12 2.73
C PRO A 135 -9.95 -11.61 2.96
N ASP A 136 -11.15 -11.09 3.16
CA ASP A 136 -11.38 -9.67 3.43
C ASP A 136 -10.61 -9.17 4.66
N HIS A 137 -10.56 -9.93 5.76
CA HIS A 137 -9.85 -9.52 6.98
C HIS A 137 -8.35 -9.41 6.73
N LEU A 138 -7.77 -10.35 5.98
CA LEU A 138 -6.35 -10.31 5.64
C LEU A 138 -6.03 -9.15 4.69
N VAL A 139 -6.88 -8.89 3.69
CA VAL A 139 -6.72 -7.72 2.81
C VAL A 139 -6.81 -6.42 3.61
N CYS A 140 -7.80 -6.28 4.50
CA CYS A 140 -7.90 -5.12 5.39
C CYS A 140 -6.64 -4.95 6.25
N ARG A 141 -6.09 -6.04 6.78
CA ARG A 141 -4.86 -5.99 7.56
C ARG A 141 -3.68 -5.48 6.75
N ILE A 142 -3.51 -5.97 5.52
CA ILE A 142 -2.47 -5.52 4.59
C ILE A 142 -2.60 -4.02 4.33
N VAL A 143 -3.80 -3.54 3.97
CA VAL A 143 -4.04 -2.13 3.66
C VAL A 143 -3.80 -1.24 4.89
N ARG A 144 -4.22 -1.70 6.08
CA ARG A 144 -3.99 -0.98 7.34
C ARG A 144 -2.51 -0.83 7.64
N LEU A 145 -1.72 -1.91 7.50
CA LEU A 145 -0.27 -1.87 7.68
C LEU A 145 0.42 -0.88 6.73
N ILE A 146 -0.03 -0.83 5.47
CA ILE A 146 0.49 0.12 4.49
C ILE A 146 0.16 1.56 4.90
N SER A 147 -1.06 1.82 5.33
CA SER A 147 -1.49 3.14 5.79
C SER A 147 -0.77 3.58 7.07
N ASP A 148 -0.55 2.66 8.01
CA ASP A 148 0.17 2.92 9.25
C ASP A 148 1.65 3.25 8.98
N SER A 149 2.31 2.47 8.10
CA SER A 149 3.68 2.76 7.65
C SER A 149 3.78 4.15 7.02
N CYS A 150 2.85 4.51 6.13
CA CYS A 150 2.82 5.85 5.53
C CYS A 150 2.62 6.95 6.58
N ASN A 151 1.83 6.71 7.63
CA ASN A 151 1.62 7.67 8.70
C ASN A 151 2.92 7.94 9.47
N SER A 152 3.67 6.88 9.80
CA SER A 152 4.98 6.99 10.45
C SER A 152 5.97 7.77 9.58
N ILE A 153 6.04 7.48 8.29
CA ILE A 153 6.93 8.20 7.38
C ILE A 153 6.56 9.69 7.29
N LEU A 154 5.27 10.01 7.25
CA LEU A 154 4.82 11.41 7.24
C LEU A 154 5.16 12.15 8.54
N ALA A 155 5.18 11.46 9.68
CA ALA A 155 5.63 12.05 10.94
C ALA A 155 7.15 12.34 10.92
N ASP A 156 7.96 11.42 10.40
CA ASP A 156 9.40 11.67 10.23
C ASP A 156 9.69 12.87 9.28
N ILE A 157 8.82 13.10 8.30
CA ILE A 157 8.94 14.21 7.36
C ILE A 157 8.52 15.53 8.00
N GLU A 158 7.52 15.52 8.86
CA GLU A 158 7.10 16.67 9.67
C GLU A 158 8.28 17.20 10.50
N ASP A 159 8.92 16.31 11.26
CA ASP A 159 10.12 16.65 12.05
C ASP A 159 11.24 17.24 11.16
N GLN A 160 11.45 16.68 9.96
CA GLN A 160 12.45 17.18 9.01
C GLN A 160 12.11 18.58 8.47
N ILE A 161 10.82 18.88 8.25
CA ILE A 161 10.37 20.20 7.80
C ILE A 161 10.60 21.24 8.90
N GLU A 162 10.24 20.93 10.14
CA GLU A 162 10.47 21.79 11.31
C GLU A 162 11.97 22.12 11.48
N ASP A 163 12.82 21.08 11.42
CA ASP A 163 14.28 21.23 11.50
C ASP A 163 14.86 22.15 10.40
N ILE A 164 14.28 22.14 9.19
CA ILE A 164 14.73 22.97 8.07
C ILE A 164 14.22 24.40 8.22
N GLU A 165 12.98 24.58 8.65
CA GLU A 165 12.38 25.88 8.90
C GLU A 165 13.25 26.70 9.87
N ASP A 166 13.66 26.12 11.00
CA ASP A 166 14.55 26.74 11.97
C ASP A 166 15.92 27.12 11.36
N ARG A 167 16.49 26.25 10.52
CA ARG A 167 17.78 26.53 9.85
C ARG A 167 17.68 27.68 8.85
N ILE A 168 16.60 27.75 8.08
CA ILE A 168 16.39 28.78 7.07
C ILE A 168 16.28 30.17 7.71
N LEU A 169 15.59 30.27 8.86
CA LEU A 169 15.44 31.53 9.60
C LEU A 169 16.77 32.08 10.13
N VAL A 170 17.72 31.21 10.50
CA VAL A 170 19.04 31.64 11.01
C VAL A 170 20.01 31.92 9.87
N LYS A 171 20.26 30.91 9.02
CA LYS A 171 21.17 31.00 7.86
C LYS A 171 20.99 29.77 6.95
N GLY A 172 19.96 29.79 6.12
CA GLY A 172 19.75 28.72 5.16
C GLY A 172 20.89 28.58 4.14
N THR A 173 21.11 27.36 3.65
CA THR A 173 22.11 27.06 2.62
C THR A 173 21.48 26.63 1.29
N GLU A 174 22.25 26.63 0.20
CA GLU A 174 21.80 26.09 -1.08
C GLU A 174 21.43 24.59 -0.98
N LYS A 175 22.06 23.86 -0.05
CA LYS A 175 21.71 22.46 0.22
C LYS A 175 20.30 22.33 0.82
N ASP A 176 19.93 23.22 1.74
CA ASP A 176 18.58 23.23 2.33
C ASP A 176 17.53 23.53 1.26
N LEU A 177 17.79 24.50 0.36
CA LEU A 177 16.89 24.81 -0.76
C LEU A 177 16.71 23.61 -1.70
N ASN A 178 17.81 22.96 -2.12
CA ASN A 178 17.75 21.80 -3.01
C ASN A 178 17.00 20.62 -2.36
N TYR A 179 17.19 20.42 -1.06
CA TYR A 179 16.45 19.41 -0.31
C TYR A 179 14.95 19.75 -0.28
N LEU A 180 14.55 20.99 0.04
CA LEU A 180 13.15 21.42 0.03
C LEU A 180 12.50 21.24 -1.36
N LEU A 181 13.21 21.58 -2.43
CA LEU A 181 12.72 21.38 -3.81
C LEU A 181 12.46 19.90 -4.12
N SER A 182 13.36 19.01 -3.68
CA SER A 182 13.19 17.56 -3.84
C SER A 182 12.00 17.05 -3.01
N LEU A 183 11.97 17.40 -1.73
CA LEU A 183 10.93 16.96 -0.79
C LEU A 183 9.55 17.46 -1.23
N GLY A 184 9.41 18.73 -1.64
CA GLY A 184 8.15 19.29 -2.13
C GLY A 184 7.64 18.58 -3.39
N ASN A 185 8.54 18.19 -4.30
CA ASN A 185 8.19 17.37 -5.45
C ASN A 185 7.74 15.95 -5.05
N ASN A 186 8.38 15.35 -4.05
CA ASN A 186 8.02 14.03 -3.55
C ASN A 186 6.69 14.06 -2.79
N MET A 187 6.43 15.09 -1.97
CA MET A 187 5.14 15.32 -1.29
C MET A 187 4.00 15.51 -2.29
N LYS A 188 4.22 16.26 -3.38
CA LYS A 188 3.23 16.38 -4.45
C LYS A 188 2.88 15.03 -5.10
N LYS A 189 3.88 14.19 -5.37
CA LYS A 189 3.66 12.85 -5.95
C LYS A 189 2.96 11.93 -4.95
N LEU A 190 3.37 11.98 -3.68
CA LEU A 190 2.78 11.23 -2.59
C LEU A 190 1.30 11.59 -2.41
N GLY A 191 0.99 12.89 -2.26
CA GLY A 191 -0.38 13.38 -2.10
C GLY A 191 -1.28 12.90 -3.23
N ARG A 192 -0.84 13.00 -4.49
CA ARG A 192 -1.59 12.46 -5.64
C ARG A 192 -1.79 10.94 -5.55
N SER A 193 -0.76 10.18 -5.18
CA SER A 193 -0.86 8.73 -5.03
C SER A 193 -1.85 8.35 -3.93
N LEU A 194 -1.78 9.02 -2.78
CA LEU A 194 -2.68 8.79 -1.66
C LEU A 194 -4.11 9.19 -2.00
N SER A 195 -4.34 10.28 -2.74
CA SER A 195 -5.68 10.65 -3.21
C SER A 195 -6.31 9.54 -4.06
N TYR A 196 -5.57 8.95 -5.01
CA TYR A 196 -6.07 7.82 -5.78
C TYR A 196 -6.35 6.59 -4.89
N GLN A 197 -5.51 6.35 -3.88
CA GLN A 197 -5.70 5.25 -2.95
C GLN A 197 -6.93 5.47 -2.06
N THR A 198 -7.17 6.70 -1.60
CA THR A 198 -8.38 7.09 -0.87
C THR A 198 -9.62 6.81 -1.70
N SER A 199 -9.64 7.21 -2.99
CA SER A 199 -10.77 6.91 -3.88
C SER A 199 -10.98 5.40 -4.06
N ALA A 200 -9.92 4.62 -4.27
CA ALA A 200 -10.03 3.17 -4.38
C ALA A 200 -10.58 2.50 -3.09
N ILE A 201 -10.18 2.99 -1.92
CA ILE A 201 -10.66 2.51 -0.62
C ILE A 201 -12.12 2.96 -0.37
N GLU A 202 -12.49 4.16 -0.80
CA GLU A 202 -13.86 4.65 -0.74
C GLU A 202 -14.80 3.78 -1.58
N GLU A 203 -14.40 3.42 -2.80
CA GLU A 203 -15.17 2.49 -3.64
C GLU A 203 -15.27 1.09 -3.01
N LEU A 204 -14.21 0.61 -2.36
CA LEU A 204 -14.25 -0.64 -1.59
C LEU A 204 -15.21 -0.55 -0.40
N PHE A 205 -15.26 0.60 0.28
CA PHE A 205 -16.18 0.85 1.40
C PHE A 205 -17.65 0.82 0.97
N GLN A 206 -17.96 1.28 -0.24
CA GLN A 206 -19.32 1.25 -0.81
C GLN A 206 -19.87 -0.17 -1.06
N LEU A 207 -19.07 -1.22 -0.89
CA LEU A 207 -19.58 -2.60 -0.87
C LEU A 207 -20.41 -2.92 0.39
N GLU A 208 -20.44 -2.03 1.39
CA GLU A 208 -21.29 -2.09 2.59
C GLU A 208 -21.26 -3.45 3.32
N LYS A 209 -20.09 -4.10 3.37
CA LYS A 209 -19.91 -5.33 4.15
C LYS A 209 -20.00 -5.00 5.63
N ALA A 210 -21.20 -5.12 6.21
CA ALA A 210 -21.52 -4.69 7.58
C ALA A 210 -20.51 -5.15 8.64
N HIS A 211 -19.97 -6.37 8.53
CA HIS A 211 -19.01 -6.94 9.47
C HIS A 211 -17.59 -6.33 9.40
N LEU A 212 -17.30 -5.52 8.38
CA LEU A 212 -16.02 -4.84 8.16
C LEU A 212 -16.13 -3.32 8.21
N LEU A 213 -17.33 -2.78 8.42
CA LEU A 213 -17.61 -1.35 8.29
C LEU A 213 -16.65 -0.49 9.11
N HIS A 214 -16.41 -0.83 10.37
CA HIS A 214 -15.49 -0.11 11.24
C HIS A 214 -14.02 -0.23 10.79
N ILE A 215 -13.62 -1.37 10.24
CA ILE A 215 -12.25 -1.59 9.75
C ILE A 215 -12.02 -0.76 8.48
N TYR A 216 -12.98 -0.78 7.55
CA TYR A 216 -12.89 0.03 6.35
C TYR A 216 -12.92 1.53 6.66
N GLN A 217 -13.76 1.96 7.60
CA GLN A 217 -13.80 3.35 8.04
C GLN A 217 -12.44 3.79 8.60
N ASP A 218 -11.82 3.01 9.49
CA ASP A 218 -10.49 3.30 10.04
C ASP A 218 -9.42 3.42 8.92
N ILE A 219 -9.44 2.49 7.97
CA ILE A 219 -8.51 2.49 6.82
C ILE A 219 -8.73 3.72 5.92
N TYR A 220 -9.99 4.05 5.63
CA TYR A 220 -10.36 5.22 4.83
C TYR A 220 -9.90 6.52 5.51
N GLU A 221 -10.27 6.72 6.77
CA GLU A 221 -9.92 7.92 7.54
C GLU A 221 -8.40 8.07 7.67
N ASN A 222 -7.67 6.97 7.89
CA ASN A 222 -6.22 7.02 7.96
C ASN A 222 -5.58 7.36 6.60
N THR A 223 -6.08 6.80 5.50
CA THR A 223 -5.54 7.08 4.16
C THR A 223 -5.85 8.51 3.72
N GLU A 224 -7.07 9.00 3.96
CA GLU A 224 -7.47 10.39 3.70
C GLU A 224 -6.59 11.36 4.51
N ARG A 225 -6.43 11.11 5.81
CA ARG A 225 -5.55 11.93 6.67
C ARG A 225 -4.13 11.98 6.15
N ASN A 226 -3.57 10.85 5.71
CA ASN A 226 -2.23 10.80 5.11
C ASN A 226 -2.17 11.63 3.81
N ALA A 227 -3.19 11.57 2.96
CA ALA A 227 -3.26 12.39 1.74
C ALA A 227 -3.28 13.89 2.07
N SER A 228 -4.11 14.27 3.05
CA SER A 228 -4.23 15.64 3.52
C SER A 228 -2.93 16.18 4.13
N ARG A 229 -2.22 15.38 4.94
CA ARG A 229 -0.89 15.72 5.47
C ARG A 229 0.15 15.92 4.37
N ALA A 230 0.22 15.01 3.39
CA ALA A 230 1.15 15.15 2.26
C ALA A 230 0.92 16.45 1.47
N ASN A 231 -0.34 16.83 1.26
CA ASN A 231 -0.68 18.09 0.60
C ASN A 231 -0.33 19.32 1.47
N LEU A 232 -0.58 19.26 2.78
CA LEU A 232 -0.19 20.31 3.72
C LEU A 232 1.32 20.53 3.72
N TYR A 233 2.12 19.46 3.86
CA TYR A 233 3.58 19.54 3.84
C TYR A 233 4.10 20.09 2.51
N GLN A 234 3.48 19.71 1.38
CA GLN A 234 3.83 20.31 0.09
C GLN A 234 3.60 21.83 0.06
N SER A 235 2.54 22.33 0.71
CA SER A 235 2.27 23.77 0.83
C SER A 235 3.30 24.46 1.73
N ILE A 236 3.55 23.91 2.93
CA ILE A 236 4.53 24.47 3.88
C ILE A 236 5.91 24.56 3.23
N ILE A 237 6.36 23.49 2.56
CA ILE A 237 7.63 23.47 1.84
C ILE A 237 7.69 24.57 0.77
N ALA A 238 6.60 24.81 0.04
CA ALA A 238 6.56 25.88 -0.96
C ALA A 238 6.70 27.26 -0.32
N ASP A 239 6.09 27.49 0.84
CA ASP A 239 6.22 28.73 1.61
C ASP A 239 7.65 28.92 2.14
N LEU A 240 8.29 27.86 2.64
CA LEU A 240 9.69 27.88 3.07
C LEU A 240 10.65 28.22 1.93
N ILE A 241 10.43 27.66 0.73
CA ILE A 241 11.22 27.98 -0.46
C ILE A 241 11.09 29.49 -0.79
N ASN A 242 9.88 30.03 -0.77
CA ASN A 242 9.65 31.45 -1.02
C ASN A 242 10.29 32.35 0.05
N GLY A 243 10.18 31.95 1.32
CA GLY A 243 10.83 32.62 2.45
C GLY A 243 12.35 32.67 2.29
N TYR A 244 12.97 31.54 1.93
CA TYR A 244 14.40 31.45 1.66
C TYR A 244 14.85 32.41 0.54
N ILE A 245 14.11 32.47 -0.57
CA ILE A 245 14.41 33.37 -1.70
C ILE A 245 14.31 34.84 -1.26
N SER A 246 13.28 35.18 -0.48
CA SER A 246 13.06 36.53 0.02
C SER A 246 14.18 37.02 0.94
N ILE A 247 14.57 36.20 1.93
CA ILE A 247 15.65 36.52 2.88
C ILE A 247 16.97 36.76 2.13
N ASN A 248 17.34 35.87 1.20
CA ASN A 248 18.59 36.01 0.46
C ASN A 248 18.57 37.16 -0.56
N SER A 249 17.40 37.54 -1.10
CA SER A 249 17.27 38.70 -1.97
C SER A 249 17.47 40.03 -1.23
N HIS A 250 17.14 40.08 0.08
CA HIS A 250 17.39 41.25 0.93
C HIS A 250 18.86 41.39 1.39
N HIS A 251 19.67 40.33 1.25
CA HIS A 251 21.09 40.33 1.61
C HIS A 251 22.04 40.61 0.42
N LEU A 252 21.49 40.85 -0.78
CA LEU A 252 22.19 41.28 -2.00
C LEU A 252 22.03 42.79 -2.22
#